data_AF-I0FEE7-F1
#
_entry.id   AF-I0FEE7-F1
#
_cell.length_a   1.000
_cell.length_b   1.000
_cell.length_c   1.000
_cell.angle_alpha   90.00
_cell.angle_beta   90.00
_cell.angle_gamma   90.00
#
_symmetry.space_group_name_H-M   'P 1'
#
loop_
_entity.id
_entity.type
_entity.pdbx_description
1 polymer ?
#
loop_
_entity_poly.entity_id
_entity_poly.type
_entity_poly.pdbx_seq_one_letter_code
_entity_poly.pdbx_strand_id
1 'polypeptide(L)'
;MKEVKEIKFPKRKNLKAEEMDIDDFIAQVDYTTMQLDREFREFQRQYGSDKSLDDWMVHMEQETQIQNQKIQETSETLSLRFAKRLNGVIDKD
;
A
#
# COMPACT_ATOMS: atom_id res chain seq x y z
N MET A 1 6.87 -45.33 -19.15
CA MET A 1 6.81 -44.52 -17.91
C MET A 1 7.04 -43.07 -18.33
N LYS A 2 6.07 -42.17 -18.12
CA LYS A 2 6.18 -40.77 -18.58
C LYS A 2 7.04 -39.98 -17.60
N GLU A 3 8.07 -39.32 -18.10
CA GLU A 3 8.96 -38.45 -17.33
C GLU A 3 8.17 -37.25 -16.78
N VAL A 4 8.12 -37.14 -15.45
CA VAL A 4 7.56 -35.97 -14.77
C VAL A 4 8.65 -34.90 -14.79
N LYS A 5 8.47 -33.86 -15.61
CA LYS A 5 9.36 -32.69 -15.59
C LYS A 5 9.21 -32.00 -14.22
N GLU A 6 10.19 -32.18 -13.35
CA GLU A 6 10.28 -31.47 -12.07
C GLU A 6 10.35 -29.97 -12.31
N ILE A 7 9.29 -29.26 -11.91
CA ILE A 7 9.28 -27.79 -11.88
C ILE A 7 10.15 -27.37 -10.70
N LYS A 8 11.37 -26.90 -10.96
CA LYS A 8 12.26 -26.35 -9.94
C LYS A 8 11.86 -24.91 -9.63
N PHE A 9 11.17 -24.69 -8.51
CA PHE A 9 10.90 -23.36 -8.01
C PHE A 9 12.20 -22.70 -7.51
N PRO A 10 12.46 -21.43 -7.85
CA PRO A 10 13.61 -20.71 -7.32
C PRO A 10 13.47 -20.59 -5.80
N LYS A 11 14.53 -20.97 -5.08
CA LYS A 11 14.60 -20.83 -3.62
C LYS A 11 14.39 -19.35 -3.29
N ARG A 12 13.31 -19.04 -2.56
CA ARG A 12 13.05 -17.68 -2.08
C ARG A 12 14.27 -17.25 -1.26
N LYS A 13 14.86 -16.10 -1.59
CA LYS A 13 15.77 -15.42 -0.66
C LYS A 13 14.94 -15.15 0.58
N ASN A 14 15.30 -15.79 1.68
CA ASN A 14 14.72 -15.52 2.98
C ASN A 14 14.87 -14.01 3.18
N LEU A 15 13.77 -13.26 3.22
CA LEU A 15 13.76 -11.89 3.72
C LEU A 15 14.18 -11.99 5.19
N LYS A 16 15.49 -11.97 5.44
CA LYS A 16 15.99 -11.62 6.76
C LYS A 16 15.49 -10.21 6.97
N ALA A 17 14.59 -10.01 7.94
CA ALA A 17 14.35 -8.68 8.45
C ALA A 17 15.73 -8.12 8.80
N GLU A 18 16.14 -7.07 8.07
CA GLU A 18 17.34 -6.34 8.40
C GLU A 18 17.12 -5.80 9.80
N GLU A 19 17.98 -6.18 10.74
CA GLU A 19 17.92 -5.74 12.12
C GLU A 19 18.29 -4.25 12.07
N MET A 20 17.26 -3.40 11.94
CA MET A 20 17.42 -1.96 11.83
C MET A 20 18.04 -1.45 13.13
N ASP A 21 19.14 -0.71 13.03
CA ASP A 21 19.81 -0.11 14.18
C ASP A 21 18.84 0.83 14.91
N ILE A 22 18.97 0.90 16.23
CA ILE A 22 18.13 1.78 17.06
C ILE A 22 18.33 3.24 16.62
N ASP A 23 19.55 3.61 16.23
CA ASP A 23 19.86 4.95 15.74
C ASP A 23 19.17 5.24 14.38
N ASP A 24 19.13 4.24 13.48
CA ASP A 24 18.43 4.35 12.20
C ASP A 24 16.91 4.46 12.39
N PHE A 25 16.36 3.71 13.35
CA PHE A 25 14.95 3.81 13.73
C PHE A 25 14.61 5.19 14.30
N ILE A 26 15.44 5.73 15.19
CA ILE A 26 15.25 7.07 15.75
C ILE A 26 15.28 8.12 14.64
N ALA A 27 16.27 8.05 13.74
CA ALA A 27 16.36 8.96 12.60
C ALA A 27 15.13 8.89 11.69
N GLN A 28 14.60 7.67 11.47
CA GLN A 28 13.37 7.48 10.70
C GLN A 28 12.16 8.09 11.41
N VAL A 29 12.02 7.90 12.72
CA VAL A 29 10.91 8.47 13.51
C VAL A 29 10.99 10.00 13.56
N ASP A 30 12.17 10.57 13.72
CA ASP A 30 12.37 12.02 13.69
C ASP A 30 11.98 12.59 12.31
N TYR A 31 12.43 11.94 11.24
CA TYR A 31 12.08 12.32 9.88
C TYR A 31 10.56 12.26 9.64
N THR A 32 9.90 11.18 10.03
CA THR A 32 8.44 11.05 9.85
C THR A 32 7.68 12.07 10.69
N THR A 33 8.12 12.33 11.92
CA THR A 33 7.50 13.34 12.79
C THR A 33 7.63 14.74 12.19
N MET A 34 8.79 15.08 11.62
CA MET A 34 8.98 16.36 10.93
C MET A 34 8.09 16.51 9.69
N GLN A 35 7.87 15.43 8.93
CA GLN A 35 6.93 15.45 7.80
C GLN A 35 5.49 15.67 8.28
N LEU A 36 5.07 15.00 9.35
CA LEU A 36 3.73 15.16 9.92
C LEU A 36 3.49 16.60 10.42
N ASP A 37 4.46 17.23 11.10
CA ASP A 37 4.33 18.65 11.51
C ASP A 37 4.21 19.57 10.29
N ARG A 38 4.97 19.29 9.23
CA ARG A 38 4.90 20.05 7.99
C ARG A 38 3.53 19.92 7.33
N GLU A 39 3.03 18.70 7.18
CA GLU A 39 1.72 18.41 6.58
C GLU A 39 0.59 19.05 7.40
N PHE A 40 0.67 19.00 8.73
CA PHE A 40 -0.29 19.67 9.60
C PHE A 40 -0.31 21.19 9.41
N ARG A 41 0.87 21.84 9.30
CA ARG A 41 0.96 23.27 9.01
C ARG A 41 0.39 23.62 7.63
N GLU A 42 0.63 22.76 6.64
CA GLU A 42 0.07 22.93 5.29
C GLU A 42 -1.46 22.78 5.32
N PHE A 43 -1.99 21.83 6.08
CA PHE A 43 -3.43 21.69 6.32
C PHE A 43 -4.02 22.94 6.98
N GLN A 44 -3.42 23.46 8.05
CA GLN A 44 -3.85 24.70 8.68
C GLN A 44 -3.77 25.90 7.72
N ARG A 45 -2.78 25.93 6.82
CA ARG A 45 -2.67 26.97 5.79
C ARG A 45 -3.80 26.91 4.76
N GLN A 46 -4.26 25.70 4.42
CA GLN A 46 -5.32 25.49 3.43
C GLN A 46 -6.73 25.66 4.01
N TYR A 47 -6.95 25.17 5.23
CA TYR A 47 -8.29 25.04 5.82
C TYR A 47 -8.56 25.99 7.01
N GLY A 48 -7.54 26.73 7.46
CA GLY A 48 -7.63 27.70 8.53
C GLY A 48 -6.73 27.36 9.73
N SER A 49 -6.12 28.39 10.34
CA SER A 49 -5.27 28.24 11.52
C SER A 49 -6.06 27.90 12.79
N ASP A 50 -7.39 27.97 12.74
CA ASP A 50 -8.32 27.51 13.78
C ASP A 50 -8.47 25.98 13.80
N LYS A 51 -8.01 25.29 12.75
CA LYS A 51 -8.13 23.83 12.67
C LYS A 51 -7.21 23.13 13.66
N SER A 52 -7.80 22.19 14.38
CA SER A 52 -7.13 21.36 15.37
C SER A 52 -6.46 20.15 14.74
N LEU A 53 -5.62 19.48 15.52
CA LEU A 53 -5.03 18.21 15.12
C LEU A 53 -6.09 17.12 14.90
N ASP A 54 -7.19 17.14 15.68
CA ASP A 54 -8.31 16.23 15.51
C ASP A 54 -9.00 16.44 14.14
N ASP A 55 -9.20 17.70 13.73
CA ASP A 55 -9.75 18.02 12.41
C ASP A 55 -8.87 17.48 11.28
N TRP A 56 -7.56 17.58 11.44
CA TRP A 56 -6.59 17.05 10.47
C TRP A 56 -6.61 15.53 10.42
N MET A 57 -6.67 14.86 11.57
CA MET A 57 -6.78 13.40 11.64
C MET A 57 -8.05 12.89 10.94
N VAL A 58 -9.20 13.55 11.15
CA VAL A 58 -10.45 13.20 10.47
C VAL A 58 -10.33 13.39 8.95
N HIS A 59 -9.70 14.47 8.50
CA HIS A 59 -9.44 14.70 7.07
C HIS A 59 -8.56 13.59 6.48
N MET A 60 -7.46 13.25 7.14
CA MET A 60 -6.52 12.19 6.72
C MET A 60 -7.19 10.82 6.66
N GLU A 61 -8.05 10.49 7.63
CA GLU A 61 -8.80 9.23 7.64
C GLU A 61 -9.77 9.15 6.45
N GLN A 62 -10.50 10.23 6.17
CA GLN A 62 -11.40 10.30 5.02
C GLN A 62 -10.65 10.15 3.69
N GLU A 63 -9.54 10.85 3.51
CA GLU A 63 -8.72 10.71 2.30
C GLU A 63 -8.17 9.29 2.13
N THR A 64 -7.69 8.70 3.22
CA THR A 64 -7.19 7.32 3.22
C THR A 64 -8.29 6.33 2.85
N GLN A 65 -9.50 6.53 3.39
CA GLN A 65 -10.66 5.69 3.08
C GLN A 65 -11.01 5.77 1.59
N ILE A 66 -11.05 6.98 1.01
CA ILE A 66 -11.34 7.20 -0.42
C ILE A 66 -10.27 6.52 -1.29
N GLN A 67 -8.99 6.66 -0.94
CA GLN A 67 -7.90 6.02 -1.67
C GLN A 67 -8.00 4.49 -1.62
N ASN A 68 -8.29 3.93 -0.44
CA ASN A 68 -8.46 2.49 -0.28
C ASN A 68 -9.65 1.95 -1.07
N GLN A 69 -10.78 2.68 -1.09
CA GLN A 69 -11.93 2.33 -1.93
C GLN A 69 -11.56 2.31 -3.41
N LYS A 70 -10.83 3.33 -3.89
CA LYS A 70 -10.37 3.39 -5.29
C LYS A 70 -9.43 2.23 -5.65
N ILE A 71 -8.53 1.86 -4.76
CA ILE A 71 -7.64 0.70 -4.94
C ILE A 71 -8.46 -0.58 -5.03
N GLN A 72 -9.45 -0.74 -4.14
CA GLN A 72 -10.33 -1.91 -4.12
C GLN A 72 -11.13 -2.03 -5.42
N GLU A 73 -11.79 -0.96 -5.87
CA GLU A 73 -12.55 -0.93 -7.12
C GLU A 73 -11.66 -1.26 -8.33
N THR A 74 -10.44 -0.73 -8.35
CA THR A 74 -9.46 -1.01 -9.40
C THR A 74 -9.05 -2.49 -9.37
N SER A 75 -8.79 -3.03 -8.18
CA SER A 75 -8.43 -4.44 -7.97
C SER A 75 -9.54 -5.37 -8.44
N GLU A 76 -10.80 -5.08 -8.07
CA GLU A 76 -11.98 -5.84 -8.49
C GLU A 76 -12.18 -5.79 -10.01
N THR A 77 -12.04 -4.60 -10.60
CA THR A 77 -12.14 -4.42 -12.06
C THR A 77 -11.08 -5.22 -12.80
N LEU A 78 -9.83 -5.18 -12.35
CA LEU A 78 -8.74 -5.95 -12.93
C LEU A 78 -9.01 -7.46 -12.78
N SER A 79 -9.40 -7.88 -11.58
CA SER A 79 -9.73 -9.28 -11.28
C SER A 79 -10.85 -9.81 -12.18
N LEU A 80 -11.91 -9.02 -12.39
CA LEU A 80 -12.99 -9.36 -13.31
C LEU A 80 -12.49 -9.51 -14.75
N ARG A 81 -11.64 -8.58 -15.22
CA ARG A 81 -11.06 -8.65 -16.57
C ARG A 81 -10.16 -9.88 -16.74
N PHE A 82 -9.38 -10.21 -15.72
CA PHE A 82 -8.57 -11.43 -15.69
C PHE A 82 -9.44 -12.70 -15.74
N ALA A 83 -10.47 -12.78 -14.90
CA ALA A 83 -11.40 -13.92 -14.88
C ALA A 83 -12.11 -14.10 -16.22
N LYS A 84 -12.61 -13.02 -16.84
CA LYS A 84 -13.20 -13.07 -18.18
C LYS A 84 -12.23 -13.60 -19.23
N ARG A 85 -10.96 -13.16 -19.17
CA ARG A 85 -9.94 -13.62 -20.11
C ARG A 85 -9.59 -15.10 -19.91
N LEU A 86 -9.52 -15.56 -18.67
CA LEU A 86 -9.28 -16.98 -18.36
C LEU A 86 -10.42 -17.86 -18.86
N ASN A 87 -11.67 -17.50 -18.57
CA ASN A 87 -12.83 -18.27 -19.01
C ASN A 87 -12.94 -18.32 -20.53
N GLY A 88 -12.69 -17.19 -21.22
CA GLY A 88 -12.69 -17.16 -22.69
C GLY A 88 -11.52 -17.89 -23.36
N VAL A 89 -10.49 -18.28 -22.60
CA VAL A 89 -9.41 -19.18 -23.06
C VAL A 89 -9.77 -20.64 -22.78
N ILE A 90 -10.43 -20.93 -21.67
CA ILE A 90 -10.88 -22.29 -21.28
C ILE A 90 -12.01 -22.79 -22.21
N ASP A 91 -12.90 -21.92 -22.68
CA ASP A 91 -14.01 -22.28 -23.59
C ASP A 91 -13.56 -22.51 -25.06
N LYS A 92 -12.25 -22.41 -25.37
CA LYS A 92 -11.70 -22.56 -26.73
C LYS A 92 -10.90 -23.85 -26.95
N ASP A 93 -10.77 -24.70 -25.94
CA ASP A 93 -10.27 -26.08 -26.03
C ASP A 93 -11.43 -27.09 -25.97
#